data_AF-A0A1V5N8U6-F1
#
_entry.id   AF-A0A1V5N8U6-F1
#
_cell.length_a   1.000
_cell.length_b   1.000
_cell.length_c   1.000
_cell.angle_alpha   90.00
_cell.angle_beta   90.00
_cell.angle_gamma   90.00
#
_symmetry.space_group_name_H-M   'P 1'
#
loop_
_entity.id
_entity.type
_entity.pdbx_description
1 polymer ?
#
loop_
_entity_poly.entity_id
_entity_poly.type
_entity_poly.pdbx_seq_one_letter_code
_entity_poly.pdbx_strand_id
1 'polypeptide(L)'
;MDTPMPAIIIVAYNRTEPLKRLLDSLLRAKYPAQPIPLIISIDKSESARVADLAEGFHWPYGKKEVVKHNEHKGLLKHLLYMLSLAETYEDLIVLEDDLAVSPYFYSFARQALAFYGSAPDVAGVSLYHYSLSESSLLKFDPLDDSSSVYFMQYPSSWGFAINKKQALAFLESYNSGSLNYFIKEPLFIKNWPAQSWKRFMTSYLIKRDNYFVFPRLSLTTNFSPAGTHIPCNMELFHVPIQTADMLYRFIPFEQSMAVYDSYFEMTPACLNKRTPLFTGYNFELDLQGCKDLTASDAPYVLTTRHTLHPLFSFASEMKPLLLNVVNNEAGKDIFFTLKEHVTENPGKIHYGHAEYLHRYSHKILSGRFSFLKYFYFYILYDLKLFFGKFLK
;
A
#
# COMPACT_ATOMS: atom_id res chain seq x y z
N MET A 1 -26.13 -8.10 -13.65
CA MET A 1 -24.90 -8.84 -13.31
C MET A 1 -25.09 -9.38 -11.91
N ASP A 2 -24.77 -10.65 -11.70
CA ASP A 2 -24.81 -11.21 -10.35
C ASP A 2 -23.83 -10.46 -9.46
N THR A 3 -24.21 -10.26 -8.20
CA THR A 3 -23.35 -9.53 -7.25
C THR A 3 -22.15 -10.41 -6.91
N PRO A 4 -20.90 -9.89 -6.97
CA PRO A 4 -19.69 -10.63 -6.61
C PRO A 4 -19.83 -11.37 -5.27
N MET A 5 -19.33 -12.60 -5.21
CA MET A 5 -19.30 -13.42 -3.99
C MET A 5 -17.89 -13.93 -3.77
N PRO A 6 -16.94 -13.04 -3.42
CA PRO A 6 -15.54 -13.40 -3.39
C PRO A 6 -15.24 -14.50 -2.38
N ALA A 7 -14.39 -15.45 -2.79
CA ALA A 7 -13.78 -16.41 -1.88
C ALA A 7 -12.73 -15.71 -1.01
N ILE A 8 -12.68 -16.07 0.27
CA ILE A 8 -11.66 -15.56 1.19
C ILE A 8 -10.47 -16.51 1.16
N ILE A 9 -9.30 -15.95 0.86
CA ILE A 9 -8.03 -16.63 0.85
C ILE A 9 -7.17 -16.10 1.97
N ILE A 10 -6.66 -16.98 2.83
CA ILE A 10 -5.63 -16.65 3.81
C ILE A 10 -4.30 -17.25 3.35
N VAL A 11 -3.27 -16.41 3.30
CA VAL A 11 -1.87 -16.79 3.06
C VAL A 11 -1.17 -16.89 4.41
N ALA A 12 -0.80 -18.10 4.80
CA ALA A 12 -0.17 -18.37 6.09
C ALA A 12 1.17 -19.11 5.92
N TYR A 13 2.06 -18.96 6.90
CA TYR A 13 3.33 -19.67 6.94
C TYR A 13 3.53 -20.42 8.27
N ASN A 14 4.16 -19.78 9.25
CA ASN A 14 4.59 -20.43 10.50
C ASN A 14 4.19 -19.65 11.76
N ARG A 15 3.21 -18.73 11.67
CA ARG A 15 2.80 -17.84 12.76
C ARG A 15 1.39 -18.17 13.27
N THR A 16 1.29 -18.97 14.33
CA THR A 16 0.01 -19.43 14.90
C THR A 16 -0.83 -18.31 15.54
N GLU A 17 -0.25 -17.47 16.40
CA GLU A 17 -1.01 -16.41 17.08
C GLU A 17 -1.54 -15.32 16.14
N PRO A 18 -0.75 -14.83 15.16
CA PRO A 18 -1.28 -13.93 14.14
C PRO A 18 -2.42 -14.57 13.34
N LEU A 19 -2.26 -15.81 12.86
CA LEU A 19 -3.32 -16.50 12.13
C LEU A 19 -4.59 -16.64 12.99
N LYS A 20 -4.45 -17.01 14.26
CA LYS A 20 -5.58 -17.10 15.19
C LYS A 20 -6.32 -15.76 15.30
N ARG A 21 -5.59 -14.65 15.42
CA ARG A 21 -6.17 -13.30 15.48
C ARG A 21 -6.96 -12.97 14.20
N LEU A 22 -6.42 -13.30 13.04
CA LEU A 22 -7.12 -13.11 11.77
C LEU A 22 -8.41 -13.93 11.74
N LEU A 23 -8.34 -15.23 12.06
CA LEU A 23 -9.49 -16.13 12.10
C LEU A 23 -10.58 -15.65 13.07
N ASP A 24 -10.20 -15.20 14.28
CA ASP A 24 -11.12 -14.63 15.27
C ASP A 24 -11.77 -13.33 14.76
N SER A 25 -11.05 -12.52 13.98
CA SER A 25 -11.63 -11.32 13.35
C SER A 25 -12.60 -11.65 12.22
N LEU A 26 -12.34 -12.70 11.43
CA LEU A 26 -13.25 -13.19 10.40
C LEU A 26 -14.57 -13.68 11.00
N LEU A 27 -14.53 -14.40 12.13
CA LEU A 27 -15.76 -14.86 12.80
C LEU A 27 -16.69 -13.71 13.24
N ARG A 28 -16.12 -12.54 13.54
CA ARG A 28 -16.88 -11.34 13.95
C ARG A 28 -17.33 -10.47 12.78
N ALA A 29 -16.96 -10.82 11.55
CA ALA A 29 -17.35 -10.06 10.39
C ALA A 29 -18.79 -10.37 9.94
N LYS A 30 -19.34 -9.40 9.20
CA LYS A 30 -20.69 -9.46 8.67
C LYS A 30 -20.64 -9.99 7.25
N TYR A 31 -21.40 -11.05 7.02
CA TYR A 31 -21.49 -11.74 5.76
C TYR A 31 -22.94 -11.76 5.25
N PRO A 32 -23.15 -11.79 3.92
CA PRO A 32 -24.46 -12.11 3.37
C PRO A 32 -24.89 -13.55 3.69
N ALA A 33 -26.15 -13.87 3.40
CA ALA A 33 -26.71 -15.20 3.67
C ALA A 33 -26.14 -16.32 2.77
N GLN A 34 -25.59 -15.96 1.62
CA GLN A 34 -25.00 -16.91 0.68
C GLN A 34 -23.71 -17.53 1.24
N PRO A 35 -23.43 -18.82 0.95
CA PRO A 35 -22.19 -19.46 1.38
C PRO A 35 -20.93 -18.79 0.84
N ILE A 36 -19.91 -18.66 1.68
CA ILE A 36 -18.64 -18.01 1.37
C ILE A 36 -17.51 -19.03 1.51
N PRO A 37 -16.80 -19.36 0.42
CA PRO A 37 -15.62 -20.21 0.50
C PRO A 37 -14.51 -19.54 1.32
N LEU A 38 -13.89 -20.31 2.22
CA LEU A 38 -12.68 -19.94 2.93
C LEU A 38 -11.58 -20.94 2.60
N ILE A 39 -10.47 -20.43 2.05
CA ILE A 39 -9.29 -21.22 1.73
C ILE A 39 -8.13 -20.73 2.59
N ILE A 40 -7.59 -21.61 3.43
CA ILE A 40 -6.40 -21.33 4.23
C ILE A 40 -5.23 -22.04 3.57
N SER A 41 -4.40 -21.30 2.85
CA SER A 41 -3.24 -21.83 2.14
C SER A 41 -1.98 -21.61 2.98
N ILE A 42 -1.30 -22.71 3.31
CA ILE A 42 -0.20 -22.75 4.27
C ILE A 42 1.07 -23.15 3.53
N ASP A 43 2.05 -22.24 3.48
CA ASP A 43 3.36 -22.53 2.94
C ASP A 43 4.12 -23.52 3.85
N LYS A 44 4.96 -24.35 3.25
CA LYS A 44 5.64 -25.44 3.98
C LYS A 44 6.56 -24.89 5.05
N SER A 45 6.32 -25.27 6.31
CA SER A 45 7.25 -25.06 7.43
C SER A 45 7.49 -26.34 8.21
N GLU A 46 8.43 -26.31 9.15
CA GLU A 46 8.72 -27.40 10.09
C GLU A 46 7.66 -27.56 11.19
N SER A 47 6.77 -26.58 11.36
CA SER A 47 5.76 -26.58 12.41
C SER A 47 4.39 -27.00 11.88
N ALA A 48 3.79 -28.01 12.51
CA ALA A 48 2.40 -28.41 12.23
C ALA A 48 1.35 -27.47 12.86
N ARG A 49 1.74 -26.61 13.80
CA ARG A 49 0.79 -25.82 14.63
C ARG A 49 -0.16 -24.94 13.82
N VAL A 50 0.32 -24.36 12.72
CA VAL A 50 -0.49 -23.53 11.83
C VAL A 50 -1.51 -24.40 11.07
N ALA A 51 -1.09 -25.58 10.62
CA ALA A 51 -1.99 -26.55 9.98
C ALA A 51 -3.03 -27.08 10.96
N ASP A 52 -2.63 -27.47 12.17
CA ASP A 52 -3.55 -27.96 13.21
C ASP A 52 -4.61 -26.91 13.57
N LEU A 53 -4.19 -25.64 13.72
CA LEU A 53 -5.10 -24.52 13.95
C LEU A 53 -6.08 -24.34 12.78
N ALA A 54 -5.58 -24.35 11.54
CA ALA A 54 -6.40 -24.17 10.36
C ALA A 54 -7.40 -25.33 10.15
N GLU A 55 -6.98 -26.57 10.40
CA GLU A 55 -7.81 -27.77 10.31
C GLU A 55 -8.89 -27.79 11.40
N GLY A 56 -8.56 -27.42 12.63
CA GLY A 56 -9.50 -27.35 13.75
C GLY A 56 -10.46 -26.16 13.72
N PHE A 57 -10.17 -25.11 12.94
CA PHE A 57 -11.01 -23.93 12.86
C PHE A 57 -12.39 -24.20 12.23
N HIS A 58 -13.48 -23.90 12.93
CA HIS A 58 -14.83 -24.03 12.37
C HIS A 58 -15.24 -22.76 11.60
N TRP A 59 -15.61 -22.92 10.33
CA TRP A 59 -16.11 -21.85 9.48
C TRP A 59 -17.62 -21.99 9.28
N PRO A 60 -18.46 -21.14 9.93
CA PRO A 60 -19.92 -21.30 9.88
C PRO A 60 -20.55 -20.70 8.61
N TYR A 61 -19.79 -19.94 7.81
CA TYR A 61 -20.35 -19.18 6.68
C TYR A 61 -20.21 -19.87 5.32
N GLY A 62 -19.66 -21.09 5.23
CA GLY A 62 -19.53 -21.81 3.97
C GLY A 62 -18.52 -22.95 4.01
N LYS A 63 -18.05 -23.38 2.83
CA LYS A 63 -17.03 -24.43 2.73
C LYS A 63 -15.67 -23.88 3.16
N LYS A 64 -14.98 -24.60 4.06
CA LYS A 64 -13.58 -24.37 4.41
C LYS A 64 -12.69 -25.38 3.72
N GLU A 65 -11.57 -24.93 3.16
CA GLU A 65 -10.51 -25.77 2.63
C GLU A 65 -9.17 -25.37 3.24
N VAL A 66 -8.35 -26.35 3.62
CA VAL A 66 -6.98 -26.12 4.10
C VAL A 66 -6.02 -26.73 3.07
N VAL A 67 -5.19 -25.90 2.47
CA VAL A 67 -4.20 -26.31 1.46
C VAL A 67 -2.82 -26.25 2.09
N LYS A 68 -2.17 -27.40 2.23
CA LYS A 68 -0.80 -27.52 2.75
C LYS A 68 0.16 -27.74 1.59
N HIS A 69 1.11 -26.83 1.40
CA HIS A 69 2.12 -26.99 0.36
C HIS A 69 3.21 -27.99 0.83
N ASN A 70 3.65 -28.84 -0.09
CA ASN A 70 4.69 -29.85 0.19
C ASN A 70 6.11 -29.27 0.21
N GLU A 71 6.32 -28.13 -0.42
CA GLU A 71 7.60 -27.44 -0.56
C GLU A 71 7.47 -25.98 -0.14
N HIS A 72 8.55 -25.38 0.36
CA HIS A 72 8.57 -23.97 0.74
C HIS A 72 8.60 -23.11 -0.53
N LYS A 73 7.45 -22.52 -0.87
CA LYS A 73 7.26 -21.72 -2.08
C LYS A 73 7.84 -20.31 -1.94
N GLY A 74 7.82 -19.77 -0.73
CA GLY A 74 8.08 -18.35 -0.49
C GLY A 74 6.93 -17.47 -0.99
N LEU A 75 6.94 -16.20 -0.54
CA LEU A 75 5.78 -15.31 -0.67
C LEU A 75 5.31 -15.09 -2.11
N LEU A 76 6.24 -14.89 -3.07
CA LEU A 76 5.87 -14.64 -4.46
C LEU A 76 5.15 -15.84 -5.09
N LYS A 77 5.74 -17.03 -5.05
CA LYS A 77 5.12 -18.23 -5.65
C LYS A 77 3.82 -18.60 -4.94
N HIS A 78 3.73 -18.35 -3.64
CA HIS A 78 2.50 -18.57 -2.88
C HIS A 78 1.40 -17.60 -3.32
N LEU A 79 1.71 -16.31 -3.49
CA LEU A 79 0.74 -15.33 -3.98
C LEU A 79 0.31 -15.60 -5.43
N LEU A 80 1.23 -16.00 -6.31
CA LEU A 80 0.90 -16.41 -7.68
C LEU A 80 -0.07 -17.61 -7.69
N TYR A 81 0.17 -18.60 -6.83
CA TYR A 81 -0.79 -19.70 -6.63
C TYR A 81 -2.16 -19.18 -6.17
N MET A 82 -2.21 -18.23 -5.24
CA MET A 82 -3.50 -17.70 -4.80
C MET A 82 -4.26 -16.96 -5.89
N LEU A 83 -3.58 -16.14 -6.69
CA LEU A 83 -4.22 -15.44 -7.80
C LEU A 83 -4.74 -16.44 -8.85
N SER A 84 -4.09 -17.59 -9.02
CA SER A 84 -4.55 -18.62 -9.96
C SER A 84 -5.90 -19.23 -9.55
N LEU A 85 -6.27 -19.18 -8.27
CA LEU A 85 -7.58 -19.65 -7.81
C LEU A 85 -8.75 -18.79 -8.32
N ALA A 86 -8.49 -17.62 -8.89
CA ALA A 86 -9.53 -16.81 -9.54
C ALA A 86 -10.13 -17.54 -10.75
N GLU A 87 -9.44 -18.53 -11.33
CA GLU A 87 -10.04 -19.41 -12.35
C GLU A 87 -11.24 -20.19 -11.83
N THR A 88 -11.20 -20.60 -10.56
CA THR A 88 -12.21 -21.41 -9.89
C THR A 88 -13.26 -20.57 -9.16
N TYR A 89 -12.83 -19.53 -8.46
CA TYR A 89 -13.71 -18.75 -7.57
C TYR A 89 -14.17 -17.41 -8.16
N GLU A 90 -13.66 -17.04 -9.33
CA GLU A 90 -13.89 -15.78 -10.02
C GLU A 90 -13.39 -14.54 -9.26
N ASP A 91 -13.97 -14.24 -8.11
CA ASP A 91 -13.59 -13.12 -7.25
C ASP A 91 -12.86 -13.61 -6.00
N LEU A 92 -11.79 -12.92 -5.61
CA LEU A 92 -10.95 -13.28 -4.47
C LEU A 92 -10.84 -12.09 -3.50
N ILE A 93 -10.82 -12.39 -2.20
CA ILE A 93 -10.26 -11.54 -1.15
C ILE A 93 -9.02 -12.28 -0.60
N VAL A 94 -7.84 -11.67 -0.71
CA VAL A 94 -6.57 -12.24 -0.24
C VAL A 94 -6.12 -11.52 1.02
N LEU A 95 -5.81 -12.27 2.07
CA LEU A 95 -5.39 -11.77 3.39
C LEU A 95 -4.11 -12.49 3.84
N GLU A 96 -3.14 -11.74 4.36
CA GLU A 96 -1.94 -12.30 5.03
C GLU A 96 -2.26 -12.68 6.49
N ASP A 97 -1.55 -13.65 7.05
CA ASP A 97 -1.80 -14.19 8.40
C ASP A 97 -1.58 -13.20 9.56
N ASP A 98 -0.99 -12.03 9.32
CA ASP A 98 -0.75 -11.00 10.35
C ASP A 98 -1.77 -9.85 10.37
N LEU A 99 -2.85 -9.99 9.61
CA LEU A 99 -3.92 -9.01 9.56
C LEU A 99 -5.01 -9.29 10.60
N ALA A 100 -5.79 -8.25 10.90
CA ALA A 100 -7.17 -8.43 11.36
C ALA A 100 -8.11 -7.64 10.47
N VAL A 101 -9.34 -8.10 10.32
CA VAL A 101 -10.35 -7.46 9.47
C VAL A 101 -11.37 -6.67 10.29
N SER A 102 -11.87 -5.60 9.69
CA SER A 102 -13.10 -4.90 10.07
C SER A 102 -14.30 -5.83 9.94
N PRO A 103 -15.34 -5.68 10.78
CA PRO A 103 -16.58 -6.40 10.55
C PRO A 103 -17.24 -6.15 9.18
N TYR A 104 -16.86 -5.08 8.48
CA TYR A 104 -17.45 -4.65 7.20
C TYR A 104 -16.56 -4.95 5.99
N PHE A 105 -15.39 -5.58 6.18
CA PHE A 105 -14.42 -5.79 5.09
C PHE A 105 -15.02 -6.51 3.87
N TYR A 106 -15.84 -7.54 4.10
CA TYR A 106 -16.45 -8.34 3.05
C TYR A 106 -17.47 -7.53 2.25
N SER A 107 -18.29 -6.73 2.94
CA SER A 107 -19.28 -5.85 2.32
C SER A 107 -18.61 -4.80 1.44
N PHE A 108 -17.54 -4.16 1.93
CA PHE A 108 -16.74 -3.22 1.15
C PHE A 108 -16.14 -3.87 -0.08
N ALA A 109 -15.43 -4.99 0.09
CA ALA A 109 -14.77 -5.72 -1.00
C ALA A 109 -15.76 -6.08 -2.11
N ARG A 110 -16.92 -6.62 -1.73
CA ARG A 110 -17.98 -6.99 -2.66
C ARG A 110 -18.51 -5.81 -3.46
N GLN A 111 -18.85 -4.71 -2.78
CA GLN A 111 -19.41 -3.54 -3.46
C GLN A 111 -18.36 -2.85 -4.36
N ALA A 112 -17.10 -2.80 -3.91
CA ALA A 112 -16.01 -2.25 -4.69
C ALA A 112 -15.68 -3.11 -5.92
N LEU A 113 -15.64 -4.44 -5.80
CA LEU A 113 -15.49 -5.33 -6.94
C LEU A 113 -16.64 -5.20 -7.94
N ALA A 114 -17.88 -5.05 -7.45
CA ALA A 114 -19.04 -4.83 -8.31
C ALA A 114 -18.93 -3.52 -9.11
N PHE A 115 -18.36 -2.47 -8.49
CA PHE A 115 -18.23 -1.15 -9.10
C PHE A 115 -17.01 -1.06 -10.04
N TYR A 116 -15.85 -1.57 -9.62
CA TYR A 116 -14.57 -1.38 -10.32
C TYR A 116 -14.10 -2.60 -11.12
N GLY A 117 -14.72 -3.77 -10.97
CA GLY A 117 -14.22 -5.01 -11.58
C GLY A 117 -14.12 -4.98 -13.11
N SER A 118 -14.94 -4.15 -13.77
CA SER A 118 -14.88 -3.94 -15.21
C SER A 118 -14.11 -2.68 -15.63
N ALA A 119 -13.67 -1.83 -14.69
CA ALA A 119 -12.98 -0.59 -14.98
C ALA A 119 -11.57 -0.88 -15.52
N PRO A 120 -11.20 -0.38 -16.72
CA PRO A 120 -9.93 -0.72 -17.36
C PRO A 120 -8.72 -0.17 -16.61
N ASP A 121 -8.88 0.95 -15.89
CA ASP A 121 -7.82 1.60 -15.11
C ASP A 121 -7.59 0.93 -13.75
N VAL A 122 -8.47 0.04 -13.30
CA VAL A 122 -8.39 -0.60 -11.98
C VAL A 122 -7.88 -2.04 -12.06
N ALA A 123 -6.79 -2.30 -11.34
CA ALA A 123 -6.16 -3.62 -11.24
C ALA A 123 -6.52 -4.39 -9.96
N GLY A 124 -7.19 -3.76 -9.00
CA GLY A 124 -7.61 -4.39 -7.76
C GLY A 124 -8.12 -3.38 -6.73
N VAL A 125 -8.63 -3.89 -5.62
CA VAL A 125 -9.17 -3.09 -4.51
C VAL A 125 -8.39 -3.43 -3.25
N SER A 126 -7.72 -2.46 -2.64
CA SER A 126 -7.13 -2.62 -1.32
C SER A 126 -8.21 -2.70 -0.23
N LEU A 127 -7.91 -3.42 0.84
CA LEU A 127 -8.68 -3.35 2.09
C LEU A 127 -7.98 -2.50 3.16
N TYR A 128 -6.79 -1.98 2.85
CA TYR A 128 -5.96 -1.24 3.78
C TYR A 128 -5.95 0.25 3.42
N HIS A 129 -5.87 1.11 4.43
CA HIS A 129 -5.60 2.54 4.25
C HIS A 129 -4.18 2.87 4.70
N TYR A 130 -3.37 3.43 3.79
CA TYR A 130 -2.03 3.92 4.14
C TYR A 130 -2.12 5.25 4.88
N SER A 131 -1.58 5.28 6.10
CA SER A 131 -1.34 6.54 6.84
C SER A 131 0.09 7.06 6.68
N LEU A 132 0.97 6.25 6.10
CA LEU A 132 2.37 6.55 5.85
C LEU A 132 2.73 6.10 4.44
N SER A 133 3.59 6.86 3.77
CA SER A 133 4.18 6.46 2.51
C SER A 133 5.28 5.42 2.75
N GLU A 134 5.26 4.30 2.04
CA GLU A 134 6.36 3.30 2.12
C GLU A 134 7.66 3.82 1.47
N SER A 135 7.61 4.88 0.65
CA SER A 135 8.80 5.45 -0.02
C SER A 135 9.65 6.31 0.90
N SER A 136 9.05 6.94 1.91
CA SER A 136 9.69 7.96 2.76
C SER A 136 9.38 7.82 4.25
N LEU A 137 8.43 6.96 4.63
CA LEU A 137 7.86 6.82 5.97
C LEU A 137 7.22 8.11 6.52
N LEU A 138 6.94 9.07 5.63
CA LEU A 138 6.24 10.30 5.96
C LEU A 138 4.75 10.08 5.95
N LYS A 139 4.04 10.92 6.70
CA LYS A 139 2.58 10.89 6.75
C LYS A 139 1.99 11.01 5.35
N PHE A 140 1.06 10.13 5.06
CA PHE A 140 0.28 10.14 3.84
C PHE A 140 -1.19 10.30 4.21
N ASP A 141 -1.73 11.49 3.91
CA ASP A 141 -3.13 11.81 4.08
C ASP A 141 -3.69 12.19 2.69
N PRO A 142 -4.43 11.30 2.00
CA PRO A 142 -4.96 11.61 0.69
C PRO A 142 -6.04 12.71 0.80
N LEU A 143 -5.93 13.75 -0.02
CA LEU A 143 -6.93 14.83 -0.08
C LEU A 143 -8.31 14.27 -0.38
N ASP A 144 -9.33 14.85 0.25
CA ASP A 144 -10.70 14.46 0.01
C ASP A 144 -11.19 14.92 -1.38
N ASP A 145 -12.02 14.08 -1.98
CA ASP A 145 -12.76 14.35 -3.22
C ASP A 145 -14.22 13.92 -3.07
N SER A 146 -14.69 13.90 -1.82
CA SER A 146 -16.02 13.46 -1.39
C SER A 146 -16.38 11.99 -1.67
N SER A 147 -15.46 11.20 -2.22
CA SER A 147 -15.59 9.75 -2.37
C SER A 147 -15.08 9.01 -1.13
N SER A 148 -15.49 7.76 -0.96
CA SER A 148 -15.00 6.88 0.12
C SER A 148 -13.64 6.25 -0.19
N VAL A 149 -13.05 6.56 -1.34
CA VAL A 149 -11.83 5.92 -1.84
C VAL A 149 -10.82 6.93 -2.39
N TYR A 150 -9.65 6.43 -2.75
CA TYR A 150 -8.65 7.11 -3.56
C TYR A 150 -7.94 6.06 -4.42
N PHE A 151 -7.17 6.47 -5.41
CA PHE A 151 -6.52 5.57 -6.35
C PHE A 151 -5.00 5.72 -6.23
N MET A 152 -4.28 4.61 -6.22
CA MET A 152 -2.82 4.65 -6.26
C MET A 152 -2.24 3.65 -7.24
N GLN A 153 -1.19 4.06 -7.93
CA GLN A 153 -0.34 3.17 -8.74
C GLN A 153 0.61 2.36 -7.84
N TYR A 154 0.04 1.73 -6.81
CA TYR A 154 0.78 1.00 -5.78
C TYR A 154 -0.06 -0.18 -5.28
N PRO A 155 0.52 -1.38 -5.12
CA PRO A 155 -0.23 -2.55 -4.66
C PRO A 155 -0.52 -2.49 -3.16
N SER A 156 -1.56 -3.19 -2.74
CA SER A 156 -1.87 -3.39 -1.32
C SER A 156 -1.23 -4.67 -0.80
N SER A 157 -0.32 -4.61 0.17
CA SER A 157 0.12 -5.83 0.90
C SER A 157 -0.92 -6.35 1.86
N TRP A 158 -1.59 -5.44 2.56
CA TRP A 158 -2.27 -5.78 3.80
C TRP A 158 -3.75 -6.04 3.56
N GLY A 159 -4.01 -6.93 2.60
CA GLY A 159 -5.34 -7.32 2.19
C GLY A 159 -5.79 -6.61 0.93
N PHE A 160 -6.32 -7.39 -0.01
CA PHE A 160 -6.91 -6.87 -1.25
C PHE A 160 -7.99 -7.81 -1.79
N ALA A 161 -8.86 -7.25 -2.62
CA ALA A 161 -9.83 -7.96 -3.41
C ALA A 161 -9.51 -7.78 -4.91
N ILE A 162 -9.70 -8.84 -5.68
CA ILE A 162 -9.39 -8.88 -7.12
C ILE A 162 -10.34 -9.83 -7.82
N ASN A 163 -10.77 -9.50 -9.05
CA ASN A 163 -11.56 -10.43 -9.86
C ASN A 163 -10.69 -11.24 -10.84
N LYS A 164 -11.32 -12.22 -11.48
CA LYS A 164 -10.67 -13.13 -12.44
C LYS A 164 -9.95 -12.40 -13.55
N LYS A 165 -10.60 -11.40 -14.17
CA LYS A 165 -10.01 -10.64 -15.27
C LYS A 165 -8.72 -9.93 -14.83
N GLN A 166 -8.76 -9.25 -13.69
CA GLN A 166 -7.61 -8.54 -13.12
C GLN A 166 -6.49 -9.49 -12.71
N ALA A 167 -6.83 -10.59 -12.03
CA ALA A 167 -5.86 -11.60 -11.60
C ALA A 167 -5.15 -12.25 -12.79
N LEU A 168 -5.90 -12.67 -13.82
CA LEU A 168 -5.33 -13.29 -15.01
C LEU A 168 -4.48 -12.32 -15.83
N ALA A 169 -4.88 -11.05 -15.95
CA ALA A 169 -4.09 -10.04 -16.65
C ALA A 169 -2.72 -9.80 -15.99
N PHE A 170 -2.66 -9.82 -14.65
CA PHE A 170 -1.40 -9.77 -13.92
C PHE A 170 -0.57 -11.05 -14.14
N LEU A 171 -1.18 -12.23 -13.99
CA LEU A 171 -0.50 -13.53 -14.16
C LEU A 171 0.08 -13.69 -15.56
N GLU A 172 -0.65 -13.29 -16.61
CA GLU A 172 -0.16 -13.27 -18.00
C GLU A 172 1.05 -12.34 -18.16
N SER A 173 0.96 -11.13 -17.60
CA SER A 173 2.06 -10.15 -17.67
C SER A 173 3.31 -10.64 -16.92
N TYR A 174 3.13 -11.36 -15.80
CA TYR A 174 4.20 -12.00 -15.05
C TYR A 174 4.82 -13.18 -15.82
N ASN A 175 3.99 -14.12 -16.30
CA ASN A 175 4.44 -15.34 -16.98
C ASN A 175 5.12 -15.08 -18.33
N SER A 176 4.74 -14.00 -19.03
CA SER A 176 5.43 -13.56 -20.26
C SER A 176 6.83 -12.99 -20.01
N GLY A 177 7.25 -12.83 -18.75
CA GLY A 177 8.53 -12.20 -18.38
C GLY A 177 8.55 -10.69 -18.60
N SER A 178 7.42 -10.10 -18.96
CA SER A 178 7.31 -8.69 -19.35
C SER A 178 7.62 -7.70 -18.20
N LEU A 179 7.67 -8.21 -16.96
CA LEU A 179 7.93 -7.47 -15.72
C LEU A 179 9.38 -7.61 -15.21
N ASN A 180 10.23 -8.43 -15.84
CA ASN A 180 11.58 -8.74 -15.34
C ASN A 180 12.59 -7.60 -15.52
N TYR A 181 12.29 -6.62 -16.37
CA TYR A 181 13.17 -5.49 -16.66
C TYR A 181 12.35 -4.20 -16.83
N PHE A 182 12.07 -3.50 -15.73
CA PHE A 182 11.33 -2.25 -15.75
C PHE A 182 12.23 -1.07 -15.34
N ILE A 183 12.65 -0.28 -16.33
CA ILE A 183 13.61 0.82 -16.16
C ILE A 183 13.05 1.92 -15.24
N LYS A 184 11.75 2.22 -15.39
CA LYS A 184 11.03 3.27 -14.65
C LYS A 184 10.55 2.82 -13.25
N GLU A 185 11.04 1.70 -12.75
CA GLU A 185 10.72 1.25 -11.40
C GLU A 185 11.24 2.26 -10.35
N PRO A 186 10.42 2.64 -9.35
CA PRO A 186 10.85 3.51 -8.27
C PRO A 186 12.11 3.01 -7.57
N LEU A 187 13.03 3.92 -7.24
CA LEU A 187 14.33 3.55 -6.66
C LEU A 187 14.20 2.72 -5.37
N PHE A 188 13.26 3.08 -4.49
CA PHE A 188 13.04 2.34 -3.25
C PHE A 188 12.51 0.92 -3.48
N ILE A 189 11.79 0.69 -4.60
CA ILE A 189 11.29 -0.62 -5.00
C ILE A 189 12.39 -1.45 -5.66
N LYS A 190 13.32 -0.83 -6.41
CA LYS A 190 14.51 -1.51 -6.94
C LYS A 190 15.37 -2.16 -5.84
N ASN A 191 15.34 -1.58 -4.63
CA ASN A 191 16.04 -2.09 -3.46
C ASN A 191 15.32 -3.25 -2.75
N TRP A 192 14.13 -3.65 -3.18
CA TRP A 192 13.42 -4.78 -2.60
C TRP A 192 14.01 -6.13 -3.04
N PRO A 193 13.80 -7.20 -2.25
CA PRO A 193 14.21 -8.54 -2.65
C PRO A 193 13.69 -8.90 -4.04
N ALA A 194 14.51 -9.58 -4.85
CA ALA A 194 14.13 -10.00 -6.20
C ALA A 194 12.85 -10.87 -6.24
N GLN A 195 12.52 -11.53 -5.13
CA GLN A 195 11.33 -12.37 -4.95
C GLN A 195 10.15 -11.60 -4.30
N SER A 196 10.18 -10.27 -4.26
CA SER A 196 9.07 -9.46 -3.75
C SER A 196 7.94 -9.39 -4.78
N TRP A 197 6.77 -9.93 -4.44
CA TRP A 197 5.61 -9.86 -5.34
C TRP A 197 5.12 -8.43 -5.54
N LYS A 198 5.20 -7.58 -4.50
CA LYS A 198 4.83 -6.17 -4.62
C LYS A 198 5.67 -5.45 -5.67
N ARG A 199 6.93 -5.84 -5.86
CA ARG A 199 7.81 -5.30 -6.91
C ARG A 199 7.18 -5.56 -8.29
N PHE A 200 6.87 -6.82 -8.59
CA PHE A 200 6.23 -7.22 -9.85
C PHE A 200 4.87 -6.55 -10.04
N MET A 201 4.03 -6.50 -9.00
CA MET A 201 2.74 -5.84 -9.09
C MET A 201 2.88 -4.34 -9.32
N THR A 202 3.82 -3.65 -8.64
CA THR A 202 4.07 -2.23 -8.90
C THR A 202 4.55 -1.98 -10.33
N SER A 203 5.49 -2.79 -10.81
CA SER A 203 5.94 -2.75 -12.20
C SER A 203 4.79 -2.97 -13.20
N TYR A 204 3.87 -3.89 -12.91
CA TYR A 204 2.65 -4.11 -13.70
C TYR A 204 1.74 -2.86 -13.73
N LEU A 205 1.48 -2.26 -12.56
CA LEU A 205 0.65 -1.07 -12.42
C LEU A 205 1.23 0.11 -13.22
N ILE A 206 2.54 0.39 -13.07
CA ILE A 206 3.18 1.50 -13.78
C ILE A 206 3.20 1.25 -15.30
N LYS A 207 3.54 0.02 -15.73
CA LYS A 207 3.65 -0.30 -17.15
C LYS A 207 2.30 -0.23 -17.89
N ARG A 208 1.20 -0.54 -17.22
CA ARG A 208 -0.15 -0.51 -17.79
C ARG A 208 -0.92 0.78 -17.51
N ASP A 209 -0.34 1.70 -16.74
CA ASP A 209 -1.02 2.87 -16.17
C ASP A 209 -2.30 2.49 -15.40
N ASN A 210 -2.19 1.44 -14.58
CA ASN A 210 -3.27 0.90 -13.76
C ASN A 210 -3.12 1.31 -12.29
N TYR A 211 -4.23 1.25 -11.56
CA TYR A 211 -4.32 1.70 -10.17
C TYR A 211 -5.03 0.66 -9.31
N PHE A 212 -4.66 0.60 -8.03
CA PHE A 212 -5.48 -0.01 -7.00
C PHE A 212 -6.42 1.04 -6.40
N VAL A 213 -7.62 0.62 -6.04
CA VAL A 213 -8.58 1.44 -5.29
C VAL A 213 -8.32 1.24 -3.80
N PHE A 214 -8.13 2.31 -3.05
CA PHE A 214 -7.89 2.26 -1.61
C PHE A 214 -9.05 2.91 -0.84
N PRO A 215 -9.49 2.31 0.28
CA PRO A 215 -10.47 2.93 1.15
C PRO A 215 -9.84 4.08 1.93
N ARG A 216 -10.62 5.14 2.21
CA ARG A 216 -10.18 6.23 3.11
C ARG A 216 -10.17 5.84 4.59
N LEU A 217 -10.95 4.82 4.96
CA LEU A 217 -10.96 4.22 6.30
C LEU A 217 -10.64 2.75 6.15
N SER A 218 -9.62 2.25 6.85
CA SER A 218 -9.12 0.90 6.63
C SER A 218 -10.16 -0.18 6.95
N LEU A 219 -10.16 -1.28 6.19
CA LEU A 219 -10.93 -2.49 6.46
C LEU A 219 -10.05 -3.64 6.97
N THR A 220 -8.74 -3.48 6.93
CA THR A 220 -7.75 -4.36 7.53
C THR A 220 -6.76 -3.56 8.35
N THR A 221 -6.08 -4.21 9.28
CA THR A 221 -4.94 -3.60 9.97
C THR A 221 -3.84 -4.62 10.19
N ASN A 222 -2.60 -4.17 10.10
CA ASN A 222 -1.44 -5.03 10.24
C ASN A 222 -0.89 -4.94 11.67
N PHE A 223 -0.77 -6.08 12.35
CA PHE A 223 -0.21 -6.17 13.70
C PHE A 223 1.33 -6.27 13.72
N SER A 224 1.92 -6.43 12.54
CA SER A 224 3.35 -6.49 12.22
C SER A 224 4.14 -7.21 13.30
N PRO A 225 3.75 -8.48 13.61
CA PRO A 225 4.46 -9.27 14.57
C PRO A 225 5.84 -9.59 14.03
N ALA A 226 6.80 -9.86 14.92
CA ALA A 226 8.13 -10.30 14.52
C ALA A 226 8.04 -11.42 13.47
N GLY A 227 8.85 -11.33 12.41
CA GLY A 227 8.80 -12.22 11.26
C GLY A 227 10.13 -12.20 10.49
N THR A 228 10.15 -12.82 9.31
CA THR A 228 11.38 -13.04 8.53
C THR A 228 12.16 -11.76 8.19
N HIS A 229 11.47 -10.62 8.10
CA HIS A 229 12.07 -9.32 7.77
C HIS A 229 12.12 -8.33 8.94
N ILE A 230 11.43 -8.59 10.06
CA ILE A 230 11.33 -7.65 11.19
C ILE A 230 11.59 -8.41 12.51
N PRO A 231 12.67 -8.10 13.24
CA PRO A 231 13.07 -8.86 14.43
C PRO A 231 12.26 -8.54 15.70
N CYS A 232 11.36 -7.56 15.65
CA CYS A 232 10.51 -7.16 16.77
C CYS A 232 9.14 -6.67 16.27
N ASN A 233 8.12 -6.70 17.13
CA ASN A 233 6.80 -6.17 16.77
C ASN A 233 6.92 -4.67 16.46
N MET A 234 6.49 -4.26 15.28
CA MET A 234 6.44 -2.84 14.89
C MET A 234 4.98 -2.43 14.73
N GLU A 235 4.51 -1.43 15.47
CA GLU A 235 3.13 -0.93 15.32
C GLU A 235 3.00 0.11 14.21
N LEU A 236 4.05 0.31 13.40
CA LEU A 236 4.13 1.39 12.41
C LEU A 236 3.00 1.35 11.38
N PHE A 237 2.59 0.15 10.98
CA PHE A 237 1.57 -0.07 9.95
C PHE A 237 0.19 -0.40 10.53
N HIS A 238 0.03 -0.24 11.86
CA HIS A 238 -1.25 -0.41 12.52
C HIS A 238 -2.09 0.86 12.32
N VAL A 239 -3.24 0.69 11.69
CA VAL A 239 -4.18 1.77 11.35
C VAL A 239 -5.57 1.52 11.95
N PRO A 240 -6.35 2.57 12.21
CA PRO A 240 -7.75 2.43 12.57
C PRO A 240 -8.53 1.66 11.49
N ILE A 241 -9.42 0.77 11.92
CA ILE A 241 -10.33 0.04 11.04
C ILE A 241 -11.77 0.50 11.21
N GLN A 242 -12.57 0.37 10.17
CA GLN A 242 -14.00 0.65 10.21
C GLN A 242 -14.70 -0.26 11.23
N THR A 243 -15.50 0.32 12.11
CA THR A 243 -16.28 -0.40 13.14
C THR A 243 -17.79 -0.14 13.04
N ALA A 244 -18.22 0.81 12.21
CA ALA A 244 -19.60 1.16 11.98
C ALA A 244 -20.00 0.88 10.52
N ASP A 245 -21.30 0.66 10.29
CA ASP A 245 -21.83 0.52 8.94
C ASP A 245 -21.81 1.88 8.22
N MET A 246 -21.49 1.87 6.94
CA MET A 246 -21.31 3.08 6.15
C MET A 246 -21.79 2.88 4.71
N LEU A 247 -22.38 3.92 4.13
CA LEU A 247 -22.64 3.97 2.70
C LEU A 247 -21.35 4.35 1.98
N TYR A 248 -20.86 3.47 1.11
CA TYR A 248 -19.68 3.73 0.31
C TYR A 248 -20.04 4.54 -0.92
N ARG A 249 -19.42 5.71 -1.05
CA ARG A 249 -19.50 6.54 -2.25
C ARG A 249 -18.33 6.24 -3.16
N PHE A 250 -18.51 5.29 -4.07
CA PHE A 250 -17.58 5.02 -5.15
C PHE A 250 -17.77 6.02 -6.30
N ILE A 251 -16.70 6.35 -7.00
CA ILE A 251 -16.70 7.25 -8.15
C ILE A 251 -15.88 6.63 -9.28
N PRO A 252 -16.23 6.88 -10.55
CA PRO A 252 -15.39 6.47 -11.67
C PRO A 252 -13.98 7.08 -11.58
N PHE A 253 -12.98 6.36 -12.09
CA PHE A 253 -11.57 6.75 -12.01
C PHE A 253 -11.32 8.15 -12.58
N GLU A 254 -11.90 8.44 -13.75
CA GLU A 254 -11.75 9.71 -14.47
C GLU A 254 -12.30 10.92 -13.69
N GLN A 255 -13.27 10.68 -12.80
CA GLN A 255 -13.90 11.70 -11.97
C GLN A 255 -13.13 11.96 -10.66
N SER A 256 -12.21 11.07 -10.26
CA SER A 256 -11.45 11.25 -9.03
C SER A 256 -10.51 12.45 -9.09
N MET A 257 -10.37 13.10 -7.93
CA MET A 257 -9.39 14.15 -7.66
C MET A 257 -8.35 13.69 -6.63
N ALA A 258 -8.28 12.39 -6.37
CA ALA A 258 -7.42 11.74 -5.38
C ALA A 258 -6.72 10.53 -6.02
N VAL A 259 -5.96 10.77 -7.08
CA VAL A 259 -5.13 9.78 -7.77
C VAL A 259 -3.67 10.06 -7.46
N TYR A 260 -2.95 9.02 -7.05
CA TYR A 260 -1.56 9.08 -6.61
C TYR A 260 -0.70 8.07 -7.37
N ASP A 261 0.57 8.37 -7.50
CA ASP A 261 1.54 7.47 -8.10
C ASP A 261 2.17 6.49 -7.07
N SER A 262 3.13 5.70 -7.53
CA SER A 262 3.86 4.73 -6.71
C SER A 262 4.75 5.36 -5.63
N TYR A 263 4.94 6.68 -5.63
CA TYR A 263 5.66 7.45 -4.61
C TYR A 263 4.72 8.10 -3.60
N PHE A 264 3.42 7.84 -3.69
CA PHE A 264 2.36 8.45 -2.87
C PHE A 264 2.21 9.96 -3.15
N GLU A 265 2.61 10.41 -4.33
CA GLU A 265 2.47 11.80 -4.78
C GLU A 265 1.21 11.93 -5.63
N MET A 266 0.45 13.03 -5.44
CA MET A 266 -0.73 13.28 -6.27
C MET A 266 -0.31 13.46 -7.74
N THR A 267 -1.12 12.98 -8.68
CA THR A 267 -0.82 13.21 -10.10
C THR A 267 -0.98 14.69 -10.47
N PRO A 268 -0.18 15.22 -11.42
CA PRO A 268 -0.32 16.58 -11.94
C PRO A 268 -1.74 16.88 -12.43
N ALA A 269 -2.39 15.90 -13.07
CA ALA A 269 -3.76 16.01 -13.54
C ALA A 269 -4.75 16.29 -12.39
N CYS A 270 -4.61 15.61 -11.25
CA CYS A 270 -5.45 15.86 -10.08
C CYS A 270 -5.16 17.22 -9.43
N LEU A 271 -3.90 17.65 -9.38
CA LEU A 271 -3.54 18.96 -8.84
C LEU A 271 -4.12 20.09 -9.70
N ASN A 272 -4.04 19.98 -11.03
CA ASN A 272 -4.60 20.97 -11.97
C ASN A 272 -6.13 21.09 -11.88
N LYS A 273 -6.85 20.05 -11.44
CA LYS A 273 -8.29 20.15 -11.13
C LYS A 273 -8.57 21.01 -9.88
N ARG A 274 -7.58 21.24 -9.02
CA ARG A 274 -7.73 21.95 -7.73
C ARG A 274 -7.20 23.38 -7.78
N THR A 275 -6.24 23.67 -8.65
CA THR A 275 -5.65 25.00 -8.79
C THR A 275 -5.17 25.25 -10.22
N PRO A 276 -5.41 26.44 -10.80
CA PRO A 276 -4.96 26.75 -12.15
C PRO A 276 -3.48 27.12 -12.25
N LEU A 277 -2.77 27.28 -11.12
CA LEU A 277 -1.39 27.79 -11.05
C LEU A 277 -0.38 27.07 -11.96
N PHE A 278 -0.59 25.77 -12.19
CA PHE A 278 0.32 24.93 -12.97
C PHE A 278 -0.22 24.59 -14.37
N THR A 279 -1.28 25.27 -14.81
CA THR A 279 -1.85 25.08 -16.15
C THR A 279 -0.81 25.41 -17.21
N GLY A 280 -0.59 24.48 -18.15
CA GLY A 280 0.39 24.64 -19.23
C GLY A 280 1.81 24.18 -18.89
N TYR A 281 2.09 23.81 -17.64
CA TYR A 281 3.36 23.20 -17.27
C TYR A 281 3.31 21.67 -17.41
N ASN A 282 4.40 21.08 -17.89
CA ASN A 282 4.68 19.64 -17.76
C ASN A 282 5.56 19.43 -16.53
N PHE A 283 5.01 18.82 -15.48
CA PHE A 283 5.67 18.74 -14.19
C PHE A 283 5.38 17.43 -13.45
N GLU A 284 6.18 17.15 -12.44
CA GLU A 284 5.94 16.09 -11.45
C GLU A 284 5.85 16.65 -10.03
N LEU A 285 5.27 15.89 -9.11
CA LEU A 285 5.24 16.22 -7.69
C LEU A 285 6.27 15.36 -6.95
N ASP A 286 7.04 15.96 -6.04
CA ASP A 286 8.01 15.31 -5.16
C ASP A 286 8.00 15.99 -3.78
N LEU A 287 6.81 16.05 -3.16
CA LEU A 287 6.64 16.64 -1.83
C LEU A 287 7.29 15.80 -0.73
N GLN A 288 7.34 14.48 -0.90
CA GLN A 288 8.06 13.54 -0.05
C GLN A 288 9.59 13.64 -0.24
N GLY A 289 10.06 14.23 -1.34
CA GLY A 289 11.49 14.51 -1.58
C GLY A 289 12.33 13.27 -1.90
N CYS A 290 11.71 12.20 -2.38
CA CYS A 290 12.32 10.88 -2.56
C CYS A 290 12.32 10.36 -4.01
N LYS A 291 11.76 11.13 -4.95
CA LYS A 291 11.78 10.75 -6.37
C LYS A 291 13.15 10.92 -6.99
N ASP A 292 13.46 9.99 -7.89
CA ASP A 292 14.56 10.14 -8.82
C ASP A 292 14.13 11.08 -9.96
N LEU A 293 14.48 12.36 -9.82
CA LEU A 293 14.14 13.40 -10.79
C LEU A 293 14.76 13.17 -12.18
N THR A 294 15.74 12.27 -12.30
CA THR A 294 16.34 11.90 -13.60
C THR A 294 15.52 10.87 -14.38
N ALA A 295 14.59 10.17 -13.71
CA ALA A 295 13.78 9.11 -14.32
C ALA A 295 12.55 9.62 -15.10
N SER A 296 12.27 10.92 -14.99
CA SER A 296 11.12 11.59 -15.59
C SER A 296 11.56 12.60 -16.64
N ASP A 297 10.78 12.77 -17.71
CA ASP A 297 11.06 13.74 -18.77
C ASP A 297 10.43 15.11 -18.49
N ALA A 298 9.63 15.24 -17.43
CA ALA A 298 8.97 16.50 -17.07
C ALA A 298 9.99 17.55 -16.63
N PRO A 299 10.09 18.73 -17.27
CA PRO A 299 11.14 19.72 -16.96
C PRO A 299 10.96 20.41 -15.60
N TYR A 300 9.73 20.46 -15.08
CA TYR A 300 9.40 21.11 -13.82
C TYR A 300 9.07 20.11 -12.71
N VAL A 301 9.27 20.53 -11.47
CA VAL A 301 8.88 19.76 -10.30
C VAL A 301 8.32 20.66 -9.20
N LEU A 302 7.26 20.19 -8.55
CA LEU A 302 6.78 20.72 -7.28
C LEU A 302 7.38 19.89 -6.14
N THR A 303 8.30 20.44 -5.37
CA THR A 303 9.12 19.69 -4.41
C THR A 303 9.34 20.41 -3.08
N THR A 304 9.65 19.66 -2.03
CA THR A 304 10.17 20.19 -0.75
C THR A 304 11.71 20.28 -0.72
N ARG A 305 12.38 19.81 -1.78
CA ARG A 305 13.84 19.91 -1.94
C ARG A 305 14.26 21.34 -2.22
N HIS A 306 15.48 21.69 -1.79
CA HIS A 306 15.96 23.06 -1.84
C HIS A 306 16.25 23.53 -3.27
N THR A 307 15.89 24.77 -3.58
CA THR A 307 16.24 25.45 -4.82
C THR A 307 16.47 26.95 -4.56
N LEU A 308 17.37 27.56 -5.33
CA LEU A 308 17.63 29.00 -5.30
C LEU A 308 16.79 29.78 -6.33
N HIS A 309 16.10 29.07 -7.23
CA HIS A 309 15.41 29.66 -8.38
C HIS A 309 13.95 29.18 -8.50
N PRO A 310 13.12 29.33 -7.45
CA PRO A 310 11.71 28.92 -7.53
C PRO A 310 10.93 29.84 -8.47
N LEU A 311 10.06 29.25 -9.29
CA LEU A 311 9.02 29.97 -10.03
C LEU A 311 7.84 30.33 -9.12
N PHE A 312 7.45 29.37 -8.27
CA PHE A 312 6.47 29.56 -7.20
C PHE A 312 7.01 28.98 -5.90
N SER A 313 6.64 29.58 -4.78
CA SER A 313 7.04 29.11 -3.45
C SER A 313 5.88 29.18 -2.47
N PHE A 314 5.71 28.12 -1.69
CA PHE A 314 4.59 27.94 -0.77
C PHE A 314 5.09 27.61 0.64
N ALA A 315 4.25 27.88 1.64
CA ALA A 315 4.50 27.54 3.03
C ALA A 315 4.27 26.04 3.30
N SER A 316 4.54 25.61 4.53
CA SER A 316 4.30 24.23 5.01
C SER A 316 3.37 24.15 6.24
N GLU A 317 2.49 25.14 6.39
CA GLU A 317 1.62 25.35 7.56
C GLU A 317 0.37 24.45 7.56
N MET A 318 -0.18 24.13 6.38
CA MET A 318 -1.34 23.25 6.25
C MET A 318 -0.96 21.77 6.14
N LYS A 319 -1.85 20.89 6.62
CA LYS A 319 -1.73 19.42 6.50
C LYS A 319 -2.95 18.83 5.77
N PRO A 320 -2.76 17.96 4.76
CA PRO A 320 -1.46 17.56 4.19
C PRO A 320 -0.78 18.72 3.46
N LEU A 321 0.54 18.60 3.21
CA LEU A 321 1.38 19.68 2.63
C LEU A 321 0.78 20.27 1.34
N LEU A 322 0.13 19.42 0.54
CA LEU A 322 -0.49 19.81 -0.71
C LEU A 322 -1.56 20.91 -0.55
N LEU A 323 -2.18 21.06 0.63
CA LEU A 323 -3.13 22.14 0.88
C LEU A 323 -2.50 23.54 0.84
N ASN A 324 -1.22 23.68 1.20
CA ASN A 324 -0.52 24.97 1.06
C ASN A 324 -0.43 25.38 -0.42
N VAL A 325 -0.25 24.40 -1.30
CA VAL A 325 -0.18 24.63 -2.74
C VAL A 325 -1.55 24.92 -3.34
N VAL A 326 -2.57 24.15 -2.93
CA VAL A 326 -3.95 24.33 -3.40
C VAL A 326 -4.50 25.71 -2.99
N ASN A 327 -4.24 26.14 -1.76
CA ASN A 327 -4.69 27.44 -1.24
C ASN A 327 -3.75 28.61 -1.57
N ASN A 328 -2.66 28.35 -2.30
CA ASN A 328 -1.66 29.36 -2.67
C ASN A 328 -1.08 30.10 -1.44
N GLU A 329 -0.79 29.36 -0.37
CA GLU A 329 -0.21 29.89 0.86
C GLU A 329 1.25 30.27 0.64
N ALA A 330 1.56 31.56 0.68
CA ALA A 330 2.90 32.07 0.39
C ALA A 330 3.92 31.61 1.46
N GLY A 331 5.06 31.09 1.02
CA GLY A 331 6.14 30.67 1.93
C GLY A 331 7.40 30.23 1.21
N LYS A 332 8.31 29.57 1.95
CA LYS A 332 9.65 29.18 1.48
C LYS A 332 9.99 27.72 1.79
N ASP A 333 8.99 26.85 1.77
CA ASP A 333 9.14 25.43 2.15
C ASP A 333 8.89 24.45 1.02
N ILE A 334 7.96 24.78 0.12
CA ILE A 334 7.59 24.00 -1.06
C ILE A 334 7.86 24.88 -2.28
N PHE A 335 8.47 24.31 -3.31
CA PHE A 335 8.94 25.06 -4.46
C PHE A 335 8.46 24.41 -5.75
N PHE A 336 7.97 25.23 -6.67
CA PHE A 336 7.82 24.84 -8.06
C PHE A 336 8.98 25.42 -8.86
N THR A 337 9.77 24.57 -9.52
CA THR A 337 11.01 24.98 -10.20
C THR A 337 11.35 24.06 -11.37
N LEU A 338 12.28 24.47 -12.23
CA LEU A 338 12.97 23.56 -13.14
C LEU A 338 13.76 22.53 -12.33
N LYS A 339 13.76 21.27 -12.78
CA LYS A 339 14.44 20.16 -12.08
C LYS A 339 15.94 20.37 -11.95
N GLU A 340 16.58 20.98 -12.95
CA GLU A 340 18.02 21.28 -12.94
C GLU A 340 18.42 22.28 -11.84
N HIS A 341 17.48 23.07 -11.32
CA HIS A 341 17.71 23.99 -10.21
C HIS A 341 17.51 23.35 -8.83
N VAL A 342 17.10 22.07 -8.78
CA VAL A 342 16.91 21.37 -7.50
C VAL A 342 18.26 20.88 -6.99
N THR A 343 18.56 21.22 -5.75
CA THR A 343 19.76 20.79 -5.04
C THR A 343 19.42 19.68 -4.04
N GLU A 344 20.32 18.71 -3.83
CA GLU A 344 20.18 17.79 -2.70
C GLU A 344 20.35 18.59 -1.40
N ASN A 345 19.45 18.38 -0.45
CA ASN A 345 19.42 19.14 0.80
C ASN A 345 20.07 18.28 1.90
N PRO A 346 21.32 18.53 2.32
CA PRO A 346 22.04 17.63 3.22
C PRO A 346 21.55 17.63 4.69
N GLY A 347 20.46 18.33 5.03
CA GLY A 347 20.08 18.54 6.43
C GLY A 347 18.59 18.64 6.79
N LYS A 348 17.63 18.47 5.86
CA LYS A 348 16.21 18.41 6.25
C LYS A 348 15.86 16.98 6.71
N ILE A 349 15.88 16.76 8.02
CA ILE A 349 15.19 15.64 8.64
C ILE A 349 13.71 15.80 8.27
N HIS A 350 13.19 14.88 7.44
CA HIS A 350 11.83 14.97 6.93
C HIS A 350 10.81 14.97 8.09
N TYR A 351 9.85 15.90 8.08
CA TYR A 351 8.89 16.17 9.17
C TYR A 351 8.15 14.94 9.73
N GLY A 352 7.91 13.90 8.93
CA GLY A 352 7.29 12.65 9.41
C GLY A 352 8.16 11.87 10.41
N HIS A 353 9.48 12.08 10.41
CA HIS A 353 10.38 11.53 11.43
C HIS A 353 10.10 12.12 12.81
N ALA A 354 9.74 13.40 12.92
CA ALA A 354 9.43 14.05 14.19
C ALA A 354 8.08 13.57 14.77
N GLU A 355 7.08 13.34 13.93
CA GLU A 355 5.78 12.79 14.34
C GLU A 355 5.88 11.30 14.73
N TYR A 356 6.72 10.54 14.01
CA TYR A 356 7.15 9.19 14.40
C TYR A 356 7.90 9.19 15.75
N LEU A 357 8.89 10.08 15.91
CA LEU A 357 9.63 10.31 17.16
C LEU A 357 8.68 10.64 18.31
N HIS A 358 7.69 11.51 18.08
CA HIS A 358 6.74 11.91 19.12
C HIS A 358 5.82 10.74 19.54
N ARG A 359 5.25 9.99 18.59
CA ARG A 359 4.36 8.84 18.88
C ARG A 359 5.07 7.73 19.65
N TYR A 360 6.37 7.52 19.45
CA TYR A 360 7.16 6.48 20.14
C TYR A 360 8.00 6.99 21.32
N SER A 361 8.17 8.31 21.48
CA SER A 361 8.89 8.92 22.61
C SER A 361 8.33 8.46 23.95
N HIS A 362 7.00 8.36 24.08
CA HIS A 362 6.35 7.89 25.30
C HIS A 362 6.66 6.41 25.64
N LYS A 363 6.90 5.54 24.65
CA LYS A 363 7.25 4.12 24.87
C LYS A 363 8.74 3.90 25.17
N ILE A 364 9.60 4.77 24.63
CA ILE A 364 11.02 4.85 24.98
C ILE A 364 11.17 5.32 26.42
N LEU A 365 10.41 6.36 26.80
CA LEU A 365 10.37 6.88 28.17
C LEU A 365 9.75 5.87 29.17
N SER A 366 8.86 5.00 28.72
CA SER A 366 8.30 3.93 29.55
C SER A 366 9.18 2.67 29.67
N GLY A 367 10.44 2.71 29.20
CA GLY A 367 11.41 1.61 29.34
C GLY A 367 11.11 0.34 28.50
N ARG A 368 10.11 0.37 27.61
CA ARG A 368 9.73 -0.79 26.77
C ARG A 368 10.52 -0.89 25.46
N PHE A 369 11.35 0.10 25.15
CA PHE A 369 12.22 0.14 23.99
C PHE A 369 13.59 0.69 24.39
N SER A 370 14.67 -0.06 24.13
CA SER A 370 16.03 0.42 24.37
C SER A 370 16.38 1.49 23.33
N PHE A 371 16.73 2.68 23.80
CA PHE A 371 17.23 3.80 22.99
C PHE A 371 18.40 3.38 22.07
N LEU A 372 19.24 2.43 22.50
CA LEU A 372 20.35 1.89 21.68
C LEU A 372 19.87 1.02 20.51
N LYS A 373 18.84 0.18 20.68
CA LYS A 373 18.30 -0.62 19.57
C LYS A 373 17.61 0.26 18.52
N TYR A 374 16.99 1.34 18.98
CA TYR A 374 16.41 2.39 18.14
C TYR A 374 17.49 3.15 17.35
N PHE A 375 18.56 3.60 18.03
CA PHE A 375 19.69 4.29 17.40
C PHE A 375 20.42 3.39 16.39
N TYR A 376 20.51 2.09 16.69
CA TYR A 376 21.05 1.09 15.77
C TYR A 376 20.18 0.88 14.52
N PHE A 377 18.85 0.87 14.64
CA PHE A 377 17.95 0.80 13.47
C PHE A 377 17.99 2.08 12.65
N TYR A 378 17.99 3.24 13.31
CA TYR A 378 18.14 4.56 12.68
C TYR A 378 19.45 4.63 11.88
N ILE A 379 20.57 4.27 12.51
CA ILE A 379 21.87 4.15 11.85
C ILE A 379 21.81 3.15 10.70
N LEU A 380 21.26 1.94 10.86
CA LEU A 380 21.22 0.96 9.77
C LEU A 380 20.31 1.36 8.60
N TYR A 381 19.22 2.08 8.84
CA TYR A 381 18.28 2.50 7.80
C TYR A 381 18.79 3.74 7.05
N ASP A 382 19.27 4.76 7.78
CA ASP A 382 19.94 5.92 7.17
C ASP A 382 21.26 5.50 6.49
N LEU A 383 22.07 4.61 7.10
CA LEU A 383 23.29 4.10 6.44
C LEU A 383 22.96 3.25 5.21
N LYS A 384 21.85 2.51 5.15
CA LYS A 384 21.46 1.78 3.92
C LYS A 384 21.06 2.73 2.79
N LEU A 385 20.37 3.84 3.11
CA LEU A 385 20.04 4.90 2.16
C LEU A 385 21.28 5.72 1.76
N PHE A 386 22.21 5.95 2.68
CA PHE A 386 23.39 6.80 2.49
C PHE A 386 24.59 6.06 1.85
N PHE A 387 24.86 4.81 2.24
CA PHE A 387 25.98 4.00 1.69
C PHE A 387 25.60 3.22 0.43
N GLY A 388 24.31 3.05 0.12
CA GLY A 388 23.87 2.57 -1.20
C GLY A 388 24.30 3.47 -2.36
N LYS A 389 24.68 4.73 -2.09
CA LYS A 389 25.26 5.67 -3.06
C LYS A 389 26.77 5.52 -3.27
N PHE A 390 27.50 4.79 -2.42
CA PHE A 390 28.98 4.80 -2.40
C PHE A 390 29.69 3.46 -2.59
N LEU A 391 28.95 2.36 -2.78
CA LEU A 391 29.55 1.06 -3.15
C LEU A 391 29.15 0.69 -4.58
N LYS A 392 29.93 1.21 -5.53
CA LYS A 392 30.09 0.66 -6.89
C LYS A 392 30.90 -0.61 -6.86
#